data_AF-A0AAJ5CDW1-F1
#
_entry.id   AF-A0AAJ5CDW1-F1
#
_cell.length_a   1.000
_cell.length_b   1.000
_cell.length_c   1.000
_cell.angle_alpha   90.00
_cell.angle_beta   90.00
_cell.angle_gamma   90.00
#
_symmetry.space_group_name_H-M   'P 1'
#
loop_
_entity.id
_entity.type
_entity.pdbx_description
1 polymer ?
#
loop_
_entity_poly.entity_id
_entity_poly.type
_entity_poly.pdbx_seq_one_letter_code
_entity_poly.pdbx_strand_id
1 'polypeptide(L)'
;MTLEWQNVIVHSADPEALGQWWAEALGWVVVHSSDVEFAIRPEPDRRPGLEFVRLDESKKAKSRLHLDFVPDDQDAEVARLEAHGAQRVDIGQGDQSWVVMADPEGNEFCVLRQRPQ
;
A
#
# COMPACT_ATOMS: atom_id res chain seq x y z
N MET A 1 -7.11 -29.14 7.40
CA MET A 1 -6.12 -28.06 7.28
C MET A 1 -6.86 -26.76 7.07
N THR A 2 -6.53 -25.73 7.84
CA THR A 2 -7.13 -24.39 7.73
C THR A 2 -6.26 -23.51 6.83
N LEU A 3 -6.87 -22.50 6.21
CA LEU A 3 -6.16 -21.52 5.40
C LEU A 3 -5.40 -20.54 6.31
N GLU A 4 -4.22 -20.10 5.89
CA GLU A 4 -3.44 -19.03 6.52
C GLU A 4 -3.36 -17.84 5.56
N TRP A 5 -3.68 -16.64 6.04
CA TRP A 5 -3.60 -15.45 5.20
C TRP A 5 -2.14 -15.01 5.04
N GLN A 6 -1.69 -15.00 3.79
CA GLN A 6 -0.27 -15.04 3.48
C GLN A 6 0.25 -13.69 2.97
N ASN A 7 -0.27 -13.21 1.83
CA ASN A 7 0.08 -11.91 1.23
C ASN A 7 -1.17 -11.29 0.58
N VAL A 8 -1.13 -9.98 0.35
CA VAL A 8 -1.92 -9.31 -0.69
C VAL A 8 -1.01 -9.02 -1.87
N ILE A 9 -1.42 -9.43 -3.07
CA ILE A 9 -0.67 -9.19 -4.30
C ILE A 9 -1.07 -7.83 -4.87
N VAL A 10 -0.08 -6.98 -5.14
CA VAL A 10 -0.23 -5.70 -5.82
C VAL A 10 0.48 -5.79 -7.16
N HIS A 11 -0.26 -5.61 -8.25
CA HIS A 11 0.37 -5.57 -9.57
C HIS A 11 1.09 -4.23 -9.76
N SER A 12 2.28 -4.29 -10.34
CA SER A 12 3.18 -3.15 -10.45
C SER A 12 3.92 -3.16 -11.79
N ALA A 13 4.17 -1.98 -12.35
CA ALA A 13 5.05 -1.79 -13.50
C ALA A 13 6.52 -2.01 -13.11
N ASP A 14 6.90 -1.57 -11.91
CA ASP A 14 8.23 -1.72 -11.34
C ASP A 14 8.15 -2.21 -9.88
N PRO A 15 8.15 -3.55 -9.67
CA PRO A 15 7.96 -4.14 -8.35
C PRO A 15 8.97 -3.68 -7.31
N GLU A 16 10.22 -3.48 -7.69
CA GLU A 16 11.28 -3.06 -6.78
C GLU A 16 11.04 -1.61 -6.33
N ALA A 17 10.84 -0.69 -7.28
CA ALA A 17 10.62 0.72 -6.95
C ALA A 17 9.36 0.91 -6.11
N LEU A 18 8.24 0.28 -6.51
CA LEU A 18 6.99 0.40 -5.77
C LEU A 18 7.07 -0.29 -4.40
N GLY A 19 7.70 -1.46 -4.33
CA GLY A 19 7.86 -2.20 -3.09
C GLY A 19 8.77 -1.50 -2.08
N GLN A 20 9.84 -0.86 -2.53
CA GLN A 20 10.70 -0.02 -1.69
C GLN A 20 9.93 1.19 -1.15
N TRP A 21 9.15 1.86 -2.00
CA TRP A 21 8.28 2.95 -1.58
C TRP A 21 7.32 2.53 -0.47
N TRP A 22 6.65 1.39 -0.62
CA TRP A 22 5.74 0.86 0.41
C TRP A 22 6.48 0.40 1.67
N ALA A 23 7.71 -0.13 1.56
CA ALA A 23 8.54 -0.48 2.71
C ALA A 23 8.85 0.76 3.56
N GLU A 24 9.25 1.86 2.92
CA GLU A 24 9.55 3.14 3.56
C GLU A 24 8.29 3.83 4.09
N ALA A 25 7.21 3.81 3.33
CA ALA A 25 5.93 4.36 3.74
C ALA A 25 5.40 3.65 4.99
N LEU A 26 5.49 2.33 5.09
CA LEU A 26 4.93 1.59 6.24
C LEU A 26 5.95 1.32 7.35
N GLY A 27 7.22 1.60 7.14
CA GLY A 27 8.31 1.17 8.03
C GLY A 27 8.44 -0.36 8.10
N TRP A 28 8.09 -1.05 7.02
CA TRP A 28 8.09 -2.51 6.92
C TRP A 28 9.43 -3.01 6.38
N VAL A 29 9.74 -4.29 6.63
CA VAL A 29 10.98 -4.92 6.18
C VAL A 29 10.80 -5.64 4.85
N VAL A 30 11.82 -5.56 4.00
CA VAL A 30 11.91 -6.35 2.76
C VAL A 30 12.23 -7.81 3.13
N VAL A 31 11.41 -8.74 2.64
CA VAL A 31 11.59 -10.19 2.85
C VAL A 31 11.88 -10.95 1.56
N HIS A 32 11.64 -10.33 0.41
CA HIS A 32 11.98 -10.87 -0.90
C HIS A 32 12.24 -9.75 -1.92
N SER A 33 13.19 -9.96 -2.84
CA SER A 33 13.49 -9.04 -3.93
C SER A 33 14.01 -9.81 -5.15
N SER A 34 13.42 -9.55 -6.31
CA SER A 34 13.82 -10.08 -7.61
C SER A 34 13.36 -9.14 -8.74
N ASP A 35 13.75 -9.42 -9.99
CA ASP A 35 13.37 -8.61 -11.16
C ASP A 35 11.85 -8.62 -11.47
N VAL A 36 11.12 -9.60 -10.95
CA VAL A 36 9.69 -9.83 -11.25
C VAL A 36 8.78 -9.68 -10.04
N GLU A 37 9.32 -9.83 -8.83
CA GLU A 37 8.58 -9.87 -7.58
C GLU A 37 9.36 -9.19 -6.45
N PHE A 38 8.65 -8.45 -5.60
CA PHE A 38 9.22 -7.79 -4.43
C PHE A 38 8.24 -7.91 -3.25
N ALA A 39 8.69 -8.31 -2.06
CA ALA A 39 7.78 -8.53 -0.94
C ALA A 39 8.26 -7.89 0.36
N ILE A 40 7.31 -7.32 1.10
CA ILE A 40 7.52 -6.64 2.37
C ILE A 40 6.57 -7.17 3.45
N ARG A 41 6.98 -7.06 4.72
CA ARG A 41 6.20 -7.45 5.89
C ARG A 41 6.43 -6.51 7.07
N PRO A 42 5.50 -6.44 8.04
CA PRO A 42 5.75 -5.71 9.28
C PRO A 42 7.01 -6.20 10.00
N GLU A 43 7.20 -7.52 10.04
CA GLU A 43 8.38 -8.21 10.60
C GLU A 43 8.64 -9.46 9.74
N PRO A 44 9.87 -10.03 9.71
CA PRO A 44 10.22 -11.13 8.78
C PRO A 44 9.23 -12.31 8.79
N ASP A 45 8.75 -12.68 9.99
CA ASP A 45 7.87 -13.82 10.21
C ASP A 45 6.39 -13.43 10.41
N ARG A 46 6.05 -12.14 10.28
CA ARG A 46 4.68 -11.64 10.54
C ARG A 46 3.89 -11.45 9.24
N ARG A 47 2.77 -12.15 9.15
CA ARG A 47 1.84 -12.15 8.00
C ARG A 47 0.52 -11.45 8.35
N PRO A 48 -0.25 -10.95 7.36
CA PRO A 48 0.08 -10.93 5.92
C PRO A 48 1.11 -9.86 5.54
N GLY A 49 1.80 -10.07 4.42
CA GLY A 49 2.64 -9.06 3.77
C GLY A 49 2.00 -8.43 2.54
N LEU A 50 2.70 -7.46 1.94
CA LEU A 50 2.42 -6.99 0.58
C LEU A 50 3.46 -7.56 -0.37
N GLU A 51 3.01 -8.02 -1.53
CA GLU A 51 3.87 -8.57 -2.58
C GLU A 51 3.55 -7.92 -3.91
N PHE A 52 4.56 -7.24 -4.46
CA PHE A 52 4.49 -6.49 -5.69
C PHE A 52 4.97 -7.38 -6.83
N VAL A 53 4.13 -7.55 -7.86
CA VAL A 53 4.38 -8.48 -8.96
C VAL A 53 4.29 -7.76 -10.28
N ARG A 54 5.28 -7.98 -11.15
CA ARG A 54 5.35 -7.32 -12.46
C ARG A 54 4.13 -7.68 -13.30
N LEU A 55 3.43 -6.66 -13.80
CA LEU A 55 2.35 -6.82 -14.76
C LEU A 55 2.62 -5.98 -16.00
N ASP A 56 2.37 -6.56 -17.17
CA ASP A 56 2.43 -5.80 -18.43
C ASP A 56 1.40 -4.67 -18.41
N GLU A 57 1.83 -3.43 -18.67
CA GLU A 57 0.99 -2.21 -18.68
C GLU A 57 -0.31 -2.36 -19.50
N SER A 58 -0.29 -3.15 -20.58
CA SER A 58 -1.47 -3.45 -21.41
C SER A 58 -2.61 -4.18 -20.68
N LYS A 59 -2.36 -4.69 -19.47
CA LYS A 59 -3.30 -5.46 -18.64
C LYS A 59 -3.66 -4.74 -17.33
N LYS A 60 -3.26 -3.48 -17.16
CA LYS A 60 -3.52 -2.71 -15.94
C LYS A 60 -5.02 -2.43 -15.79
N ALA A 61 -5.70 -3.28 -15.03
CA ALA A 61 -7.05 -3.04 -14.54
C ALA A 61 -6.97 -2.34 -13.18
N LYS A 62 -7.98 -1.54 -12.83
CA LYS A 62 -8.08 -0.96 -11.49
C LYS A 62 -8.03 -2.08 -10.43
N SER A 63 -7.18 -1.91 -9.42
CA SER A 63 -7.23 -2.78 -8.24
C SER A 63 -8.64 -2.74 -7.64
N ARG A 64 -9.19 -3.91 -7.31
CA ARG A 64 -10.50 -4.03 -6.64
C ARG A 64 -10.38 -4.21 -5.13
N LEU A 65 -9.15 -4.37 -4.64
CA LEU A 65 -8.83 -4.42 -3.22
C LEU A 65 -8.38 -3.03 -2.78
N HIS A 66 -8.79 -2.67 -1.56
CA HIS A 66 -8.49 -1.39 -0.96
C HIS A 66 -7.76 -1.64 0.37
N LEU A 67 -6.64 -0.96 0.59
CA LEU A 67 -5.83 -1.07 1.78
C LEU A 67 -6.11 0.13 2.70
N ASP A 68 -6.36 -0.15 3.97
CA ASP A 68 -6.66 0.85 4.98
C ASP A 68 -5.57 0.84 6.07
N PHE A 69 -5.00 2.01 6.36
CA PHE A 69 -4.01 2.19 7.41
C PHE A 69 -4.47 3.23 8.43
N VAL A 70 -4.09 3.04 9.69
CA VAL A 70 -4.42 3.96 10.79
C VAL A 70 -3.10 4.47 11.39
N PRO A 71 -2.75 5.75 11.22
CA PRO A 71 -1.62 6.37 11.93
C PRO A 71 -2.06 6.96 13.27
N ASP A 72 -1.09 7.42 14.06
CA ASP A 72 -1.35 8.19 15.29
C ASP A 72 -1.89 9.59 14.99
N ASP A 73 -1.34 10.25 13.96
CA ASP A 73 -1.79 11.56 13.47
C ASP A 73 -2.06 11.46 11.96
N GLN A 74 -3.34 11.55 11.58
CA GLN A 74 -3.76 11.43 10.17
C GLN A 74 -3.21 12.56 9.31
N ASP A 75 -3.23 13.80 9.78
CA ASP A 75 -2.84 14.95 8.96
C ASP A 75 -1.32 14.98 8.74
N ALA A 76 -0.56 14.67 9.80
CA ALA A 76 0.89 14.55 9.70
C ALA A 76 1.30 13.41 8.77
N GLU A 77 0.62 12.25 8.87
CA GLU A 77 0.93 11.10 8.03
C GLU A 77 0.60 11.32 6.56
N VAL A 78 -0.56 11.93 6.27
CA VAL A 78 -0.91 12.30 4.90
C VAL A 78 0.13 13.26 4.32
N ALA A 79 0.55 14.28 5.08
CA ALA A 79 1.58 15.22 4.62
C ALA A 79 2.93 14.53 4.36
N ARG A 80 3.31 13.57 5.22
CA ARG A 80 4.53 12.76 5.02
C ARG A 80 4.46 11.91 3.75
N LEU A 81 3.32 11.25 3.53
CA LEU A 81 3.10 10.42 2.34
C LEU A 81 3.10 11.26 1.06
N GLU A 82 2.51 12.45 1.08
CA GLU A 82 2.60 13.40 -0.06
C GLU A 82 4.04 13.82 -0.35
N ALA A 83 4.82 14.15 0.69
CA ALA A 83 6.24 14.44 0.53
C ALA A 83 7.06 13.24 0.02
N HIS A 84 6.56 12.03 0.25
CA HIS A 84 7.14 10.78 -0.24
C HIS A 84 6.63 10.38 -1.63
N GLY A 85 5.78 11.17 -2.28
CA GLY A 85 5.33 10.94 -3.66
C GLY A 85 3.95 10.28 -3.80
N ALA A 86 3.23 10.05 -2.70
CA ALA A 86 1.79 9.75 -2.79
C ALA A 86 1.00 10.99 -3.21
N GLN A 87 -0.20 10.77 -3.73
CA GLN A 87 -1.13 11.83 -4.11
C GLN A 87 -2.46 11.66 -3.39
N ARG A 88 -3.05 12.74 -2.87
CA ARG A 88 -4.47 12.71 -2.48
C ARG A 88 -5.34 12.49 -3.71
N VAL A 89 -6.34 11.61 -3.59
CA VAL A 89 -7.28 11.30 -4.66
C VAL A 89 -8.71 11.56 -4.20
N ASP A 90 -9.53 12.09 -5.11
CA ASP A 90 -10.98 12.14 -4.96
C ASP A 90 -11.62 11.10 -5.87
N ILE A 91 -12.25 10.10 -5.26
CA ILE A 91 -13.00 9.03 -5.92
C ILE A 91 -14.52 9.29 -5.87
N GLY A 92 -14.94 10.51 -5.49
CA GLY A 92 -16.32 10.88 -5.25
C GLY A 92 -16.82 10.51 -3.86
N GLN A 93 -15.91 10.38 -2.88
CA GLN A 93 -16.25 9.94 -1.52
C GLN A 93 -16.98 11.02 -0.69
N GLY A 94 -16.88 12.30 -1.08
CA GLY A 94 -17.41 13.41 -0.30
C GLY A 94 -16.66 13.62 1.01
N ASP A 95 -17.34 14.19 2.01
CA ASP A 95 -16.77 14.43 3.33
C ASP A 95 -16.75 13.13 4.16
N GLN A 96 -15.57 12.55 4.33
CA GLN A 96 -15.35 11.29 5.05
C GLN A 96 -14.25 11.43 6.10
N SER A 97 -14.27 10.53 7.08
CA SER A 97 -13.23 10.48 8.13
C SER A 97 -11.87 9.94 7.66
N TRP A 98 -11.78 9.43 6.43
CA TRP A 98 -10.57 8.90 5.83
C TRP A 98 -10.11 9.74 4.65
N VAL A 99 -8.81 9.74 4.41
CA VAL A 99 -8.20 10.38 3.24
C VAL A 99 -7.79 9.29 2.26
N VAL A 100 -8.31 9.37 1.03
CA VAL A 100 -7.89 8.49 -0.06
C VAL A 100 -6.58 9.04 -0.65
N MET A 101 -5.59 8.18 -0.72
CA MET A 101 -4.28 8.43 -1.29
C MET A 101 -4.05 7.45 -2.46
N ALA A 102 -3.18 7.82 -3.39
CA ALA A 102 -2.63 6.93 -4.39
C ALA A 102 -1.11 6.85 -4.24
N ASP A 103 -0.58 5.63 -4.37
CA ASP A 103 0.86 5.39 -4.46
C ASP A 103 1.43 5.92 -5.80
N PRO A 104 2.76 5.88 -6.02
CA PRO A 104 3.37 6.39 -7.25
C PRO A 104 2.87 5.74 -8.55
N GLU A 105 2.25 4.57 -8.47
CA GLU A 105 1.69 3.84 -9.61
C GLU A 105 0.17 4.04 -9.78
N GLY A 106 -0.46 4.81 -8.90
CA GLY A 106 -1.88 5.12 -8.91
C GLY A 106 -2.77 4.12 -8.16
N ASN A 107 -2.20 3.21 -7.35
CA ASN A 107 -3.01 2.31 -6.54
C ASN A 107 -3.60 3.07 -5.35
N GLU A 108 -4.92 3.04 -5.22
CA GLU A 108 -5.66 3.75 -4.18
C GLU A 108 -5.61 3.01 -2.84
N PHE A 109 -5.36 3.74 -1.75
CA PHE A 109 -5.42 3.28 -0.37
C PHE A 109 -5.96 4.39 0.55
N CYS A 110 -6.38 4.06 1.77
CA CYS A 110 -6.87 5.05 2.73
C CYS A 110 -5.98 5.20 3.95
N VAL A 111 -5.83 6.45 4.38
CA VAL A 111 -5.35 6.82 5.72
C VAL A 111 -6.58 7.15 6.56
N LEU A 112 -6.91 6.27 7.50
CA LEU A 112 -8.06 6.39 8.39
C LEU A 112 -7.75 7.26 9.60
N ARG A 113 -8.78 7.80 10.27
CA ARG A 113 -8.63 8.31 11.64
C ARG A 113 -8.60 7.16 12.65
N GLN A 114 -7.92 7.38 13.77
CA GLN A 114 -8.11 6.53 14.94
C GLN A 114 -9.57 6.55 15.37
N ARG A 115 -10.14 5.37 15.63
CA ARG A 115 -11.46 5.27 16.25
C ARG A 115 -11.31 5.49 17.76
N PRO A 116 -12.15 6.32 18.40
CA PRO A 116 -12.22 6.36 19.85
C PRO A 116 -12.48 4.94 20.37
N GLN A 117 -11.74 4.53 21.39
CA GLN A 117 -11.98 3.26 22.10
C GLN A 117 -13.30 3.32 22.88
#